data_AF-A0A5N5L433-F1
#
_entry.id   AF-A0A5N5L433-F1
#
_cell.length_a   1.000
_cell.length_b   1.000
_cell.length_c   1.000
_cell.angle_alpha   90.00
_cell.angle_beta   90.00
_cell.angle_gamma   90.00
#
_symmetry.space_group_name_H-M   'P 1'
#
loop_
_entity.id
_entity.type
_entity.pdbx_description
1 polymer ?
#
loop_
_entity_poly.entity_id
_entity_poly.type
_entity_poly.pdbx_seq_one_letter_code
_entity_poly.pdbx_strand_id
1 'polypeptide(L)'
;MASSSHDELQLSKKHEEILGKRAVLLQQMEICYEQQKAKKKHRATMSQAARERNAEILEDFQKVEERLRTRPLLHPDVLNLQTRYWASVEQKLPEWESYLLGKSQAPMSEEMISQRLQEQKGGENDSSPARSKGRPPRPKLRSAD
;
A
#
# COMPACT_ATOMS: atom_id res chain seq x y z
N MET A 1 30.34 -29.40 80.21
CA MET A 1 29.78 -30.46 79.34
C MET A 1 28.38 -30.10 78.82
N ALA A 2 27.42 -29.69 79.66
CA ALA A 2 26.03 -29.40 79.22
C ALA A 2 25.86 -28.20 78.24
N SER A 3 26.75 -27.20 78.27
CA SER A 3 26.67 -26.05 77.34
C SER A 3 26.99 -26.42 75.88
N SER A 4 27.96 -27.32 75.66
CA SER A 4 28.35 -27.79 74.31
C SER A 4 27.18 -28.51 73.60
N SER A 5 26.46 -29.36 74.33
CA SER A 5 25.30 -30.08 73.79
C SER A 5 24.13 -29.15 73.46
N HIS A 6 23.97 -28.05 74.20
CA HIS A 6 22.90 -27.09 73.92
C HIS A 6 23.20 -26.30 72.63
N ASP A 7 24.45 -25.87 72.45
CA ASP A 7 24.88 -25.14 71.26
C ASP A 7 24.82 -26.01 69.99
N GLU A 8 25.17 -27.30 70.09
CA GLU A 8 25.02 -28.28 69.00
C GLU A 8 23.55 -28.45 68.56
N LEU A 9 22.62 -28.53 69.51
CA LEU A 9 21.19 -28.62 69.21
C LEU A 9 20.68 -27.35 68.52
N GLN A 10 21.11 -26.17 68.96
CA GLN A 10 20.76 -24.92 68.30
C GLN A 10 21.34 -24.82 66.89
N LEU A 11 22.57 -25.29 66.69
CA LEU A 11 23.21 -25.31 65.38
C LEU A 11 22.49 -26.27 64.42
N SER A 12 22.12 -27.46 64.90
CA SER A 12 21.33 -28.43 64.14
C SER A 12 19.97 -27.84 63.72
N LYS A 13 19.27 -27.16 64.63
CA LYS A 13 18.02 -26.48 64.30
C LYS A 13 18.20 -25.43 63.20
N LYS A 14 19.23 -24.59 63.29
CA LYS A 14 19.55 -23.60 62.24
C LYS A 14 19.91 -24.27 60.92
N HIS A 15 20.61 -25.40 60.95
CA HIS A 15 20.96 -26.15 59.76
C HIS A 15 19.72 -26.66 59.04
N GLU A 16 18.78 -27.28 59.76
CA GLU A 16 17.50 -27.73 59.21
C GLU A 16 16.69 -26.57 58.60
N GLU A 17 16.67 -25.41 59.27
CA GLU A 17 16.03 -24.21 58.71
C GLU A 17 16.69 -23.74 57.40
N ILE A 18 18.03 -23.80 57.31
CA ILE A 18 18.77 -23.45 56.08
C ILE A 18 18.46 -24.47 54.97
N LEU A 19 18.46 -25.76 55.29
CA LEU A 19 18.12 -26.82 54.33
C LEU A 19 16.70 -26.67 53.81
N GLY A 20 15.73 -26.40 54.69
CA GLY A 20 14.34 -26.14 54.31
C GLY A 20 14.21 -24.96 53.35
N LYS A 21 14.86 -23.83 53.67
CA LYS A 21 14.88 -22.65 52.78
C LYS A 21 15.50 -22.96 51.42
N ARG A 22 16.62 -23.70 51.41
CA ARG A 22 17.31 -24.12 50.18
C ARG A 22 16.43 -25.02 49.33
N ALA A 23 15.73 -25.98 49.94
CA ALA A 23 14.83 -26.89 49.22
C ALA A 23 13.70 -26.14 48.53
N VAL A 24 13.06 -25.19 49.22
CA VAL A 24 12.00 -24.35 48.65
C VAL A 24 12.54 -23.51 47.48
N LEU A 25 13.71 -22.89 47.64
CA LEU A 25 14.30 -22.07 46.57
C LEU A 25 14.63 -22.91 45.33
N LEU A 26 15.21 -24.09 45.51
CA LEU A 26 15.52 -25.01 44.40
C LEU A 26 14.24 -25.45 43.68
N GLN A 27 13.18 -25.78 44.42
CA GLN A 27 11.90 -26.13 43.83
C GLN A 27 11.30 -24.98 43.01
N GLN A 28 11.38 -23.74 43.52
CA GLN A 28 10.93 -22.57 42.77
C GLN A 28 11.74 -22.34 41.49
N MET A 29 13.06 -22.49 41.57
CA MET A 29 13.96 -22.37 40.42
C MET A 29 13.65 -23.42 39.35
N GLU A 30 13.43 -24.67 39.74
CA GLU A 30 13.05 -25.78 38.85
C GLU A 30 11.74 -25.45 38.10
N ILE A 31 10.72 -24.98 38.82
CA ILE A 31 9.42 -24.61 38.24
C ILE A 31 9.60 -23.47 37.23
N CYS A 32 10.32 -22.41 37.60
CA CYS A 32 10.57 -21.28 36.69
C CYS A 32 11.34 -21.70 35.43
N TYR A 33 12.34 -22.58 35.60
CA TYR A 33 13.14 -23.09 34.49
C TYR A 33 12.28 -23.91 33.51
N GLU A 34 11.49 -24.86 34.00
CA GLU A 34 10.64 -25.69 33.14
C GLU A 34 9.56 -24.85 32.43
N GLN A 35 8.98 -23.85 33.10
CA GLN A 35 8.08 -22.90 32.45
C GLN A 35 8.76 -22.12 31.33
N GLN A 36 9.98 -21.60 31.56
CA GLN A 36 10.71 -20.86 30.53
C GLN A 36 11.07 -21.75 29.35
N LYS A 37 11.50 -22.98 29.61
CA LYS A 37 11.81 -24.00 28.62
C LYS A 37 10.58 -24.35 27.77
N ALA A 38 9.42 -24.54 28.39
CA ALA A 38 8.16 -24.78 27.68
C ALA A 38 7.77 -23.58 26.79
N LYS A 39 7.86 -22.34 27.31
CA LYS A 39 7.61 -21.12 26.54
C LYS A 39 8.56 -21.00 25.34
N LYS A 40 9.84 -21.32 25.52
CA LYS A 40 10.84 -21.28 24.43
C LYS A 40 10.52 -22.31 23.35
N LYS A 41 10.17 -23.54 23.73
CA LYS A 41 9.73 -24.59 22.79
C LYS A 41 8.50 -24.14 22.01
N HIS A 42 7.48 -23.62 22.69
CA HIS A 42 6.26 -23.13 22.04
C HIS A 42 6.53 -21.97 21.07
N ARG A 43 7.38 -21.01 21.45
CA ARG A 43 7.80 -19.92 20.54
C ARG A 43 8.54 -20.45 19.32
N ALA A 44 9.41 -21.44 19.49
CA ALA A 44 10.14 -22.05 18.39
C ALA A 44 9.19 -22.75 17.40
N THR A 45 8.21 -23.51 17.90
CA THR A 45 7.21 -24.17 17.03
C THR A 45 6.36 -23.15 16.28
N MET A 46 5.87 -22.10 16.95
CA MET A 46 5.09 -21.05 16.30
C MET A 46 5.92 -20.28 15.26
N SER A 47 7.18 -19.98 15.57
CA SER A 47 8.09 -19.33 14.62
C SER A 47 8.37 -20.21 13.41
N GLN A 48 8.52 -21.52 13.59
CA GLN A 48 8.75 -22.45 12.50
C GLN A 48 7.52 -22.56 11.60
N ALA A 49 6.33 -22.75 12.17
CA ALA A 49 5.08 -22.77 11.41
C ALA A 49 4.83 -21.44 10.67
N ALA A 50 5.21 -20.30 11.27
CA ALA A 50 5.13 -19.01 10.59
C ALA A 50 6.14 -18.90 9.44
N ARG A 51 7.35 -19.42 9.62
CA ARG A 51 8.37 -19.45 8.56
C ARG A 51 7.93 -20.29 7.37
N GLU A 52 7.37 -21.48 7.62
CA GLU A 52 6.86 -22.38 6.58
C GLU A 52 5.72 -21.73 5.78
N ARG A 53 4.72 -21.16 6.47
CA ARG A 53 3.63 -20.43 5.82
C ARG A 53 4.13 -19.25 4.99
N ASN A 54 5.08 -18.48 5.54
CA ASN A 54 5.62 -17.32 4.83
C ASN A 54 6.42 -17.75 3.59
N ALA A 55 7.12 -18.89 3.65
CA ALA A 55 7.84 -19.43 2.50
C ALA A 55 6.87 -19.83 1.37
N GLU A 56 5.77 -20.51 1.71
CA GLU A 56 4.71 -20.88 0.76
C GLU A 56 4.09 -19.64 0.11
N ILE A 57 3.73 -18.63 0.91
CA ILE A 57 3.18 -17.37 0.41
C ILE A 57 4.15 -16.66 -0.54
N LEU A 58 5.45 -16.64 -0.21
CA LEU A 58 6.47 -16.04 -1.08
C LEU A 58 6.61 -16.79 -2.40
N GLU A 59 6.55 -18.12 -2.36
CA GLU A 59 6.56 -18.94 -3.58
C GLU A 59 5.35 -18.64 -4.46
N ASP A 60 4.16 -18.53 -3.86
CA ASP A 60 2.94 -18.17 -4.58
C ASP A 60 3.01 -16.76 -5.18
N PHE A 61 3.54 -15.79 -4.45
CA PHE A 61 3.79 -14.45 -4.99
C PHE A 61 4.74 -14.48 -6.16
N GLN A 62 5.83 -15.25 -6.08
CA GLN A 62 6.78 -15.39 -7.17
C GLN A 62 6.10 -16.00 -8.41
N LYS A 63 5.31 -17.07 -8.24
CA LYS A 63 4.54 -17.68 -9.33
C LYS A 63 3.57 -16.69 -9.98
N VAL A 64 2.87 -15.89 -9.18
CA VAL A 64 1.96 -14.86 -9.68
C VAL A 64 2.73 -13.76 -10.42
N GLU A 65 3.88 -13.33 -9.88
CA GLU A 65 4.74 -12.34 -10.52
C GLU A 65 5.26 -12.82 -11.89
N GLU A 66 5.74 -14.06 -11.97
CA GLU A 66 6.21 -14.65 -13.23
C GLU A 66 5.09 -14.73 -14.27
N ARG A 67 3.87 -15.10 -13.85
CA ARG A 67 2.68 -15.08 -14.71
C ARG A 67 2.32 -13.67 -15.18
N LEU A 68 2.46 -12.67 -14.32
CA LEU A 68 2.21 -11.27 -14.69
C LEU A 68 3.29 -10.73 -15.62
N ARG A 69 4.56 -11.09 -15.43
CA ARG A 69 5.66 -10.68 -16.33
C ARG A 69 5.52 -11.26 -17.73
N THR A 70 5.06 -12.51 -17.83
CA THR A 70 4.89 -13.19 -19.12
C THR A 70 3.61 -12.81 -19.85
N ARG A 71 2.60 -12.29 -19.13
CA ARG A 71 1.32 -11.89 -19.70
C ARG A 71 1.34 -10.41 -20.11
N PRO A 72 0.86 -10.05 -21.32
CA PRO A 72 0.63 -8.65 -21.66
C PRO A 72 -0.39 -8.05 -20.68
N LEU A 73 -0.01 -7.00 -19.93
CA LEU A 73 -0.87 -6.37 -18.93
C LEU A 73 -2.15 -5.76 -19.52
N LEU A 74 -2.10 -5.34 -20.78
CA LEU A 74 -3.20 -4.72 -21.51
C LEU A 74 -3.50 -5.53 -22.78
N HIS A 75 -4.78 -5.62 -23.13
CA HIS A 75 -5.19 -6.23 -24.39
C HIS A 75 -4.53 -5.48 -25.56
N PRO A 76 -4.06 -6.17 -26.62
CA PRO A 76 -3.43 -5.53 -27.78
C PRO A 76 -4.23 -4.36 -28.36
N ASP A 77 -5.56 -4.44 -28.34
CA ASP A 77 -6.43 -3.36 -28.82
C ASP A 77 -6.32 -2.08 -27.97
N VAL A 78 -6.16 -2.23 -26.65
CA VAL A 78 -5.98 -1.10 -25.72
C VAL A 78 -4.62 -0.47 -25.94
N LEU A 79 -3.58 -1.29 -26.14
CA LEU A 79 -2.24 -0.80 -26.49
C LEU A 79 -2.26 -0.05 -27.83
N ASN A 80 -2.91 -0.62 -28.85
CA ASN A 80 -3.04 0.01 -30.16
C ASN A 80 -3.83 1.33 -30.08
N LEU A 81 -4.93 1.35 -29.33
CA LEU A 81 -5.68 2.57 -29.08
C LEU A 81 -4.84 3.63 -28.37
N GLN A 82 -4.09 3.25 -27.33
CA GLN A 82 -3.19 4.15 -26.61
C GLN A 82 -2.12 4.74 -27.54
N THR A 83 -1.47 3.90 -28.35
CA THR A 83 -0.47 4.33 -29.33
C THR A 83 -1.07 5.31 -30.34
N ARG A 84 -2.24 4.99 -30.90
CA ARG A 84 -2.94 5.88 -31.85
C ARG A 84 -3.37 7.19 -31.20
N TYR A 85 -3.85 7.15 -29.96
CA TYR A 85 -4.23 8.33 -29.19
C TYR A 85 -3.04 9.26 -28.98
N TRP A 86 -1.91 8.76 -28.49
CA TRP A 86 -0.71 9.59 -28.27
C TRP A 86 -0.16 10.16 -29.58
N ALA A 87 -0.14 9.37 -30.67
CA ALA A 87 0.23 9.87 -31.99
C ALA A 87 -0.70 11.01 -32.45
N SER A 88 -2.01 10.89 -32.22
CA SER A 88 -2.97 11.96 -32.53
C SER A 88 -2.75 13.20 -31.67
N VAL A 89 -2.44 13.03 -30.39
CA VAL A 89 -2.10 14.14 -29.48
C VAL A 89 -0.85 14.86 -29.97
N GLU A 90 0.22 14.14 -30.29
CA GLU A 90 1.47 14.70 -30.82
C GLU A 90 1.25 15.44 -32.14
N GLN A 91 0.39 14.92 -33.01
CA GLN A 91 0.04 15.57 -34.28
C GLN A 91 -0.67 16.90 -34.08
N LYS A 92 -1.61 16.97 -33.13
CA LYS A 92 -2.39 18.19 -32.86
C LYS A 92 -1.64 19.15 -31.93
N LEU A 93 -0.64 18.69 -31.17
CA LEU A 93 0.10 19.48 -30.18
C LEU A 93 0.60 20.84 -30.71
N PRO A 94 1.17 20.96 -31.93
CA PRO A 94 1.66 22.24 -32.44
C PRO A 94 0.55 23.27 -32.72
N GLU A 95 -0.62 22.81 -33.14
CA GLU A 95 -1.81 23.66 -33.35
C GLU A 95 -2.29 24.24 -32.02
N TRP A 96 -2.32 23.40 -30.99
CA TRP A 96 -2.67 23.80 -29.62
C TRP A 96 -1.60 24.71 -29.01
N GLU A 97 -0.31 24.44 -29.21
CA GLU A 97 0.79 25.27 -28.71
C GLU A 97 0.71 26.69 -29.29
N SER A 98 0.48 26.81 -30.60
CA SER A 98 0.33 28.11 -31.27
C SER A 98 -0.86 28.92 -30.74
N TYR A 99 -1.97 28.25 -30.44
CA TYR A 99 -3.15 28.88 -29.86
C TYR A 99 -2.94 29.29 -28.39
N LEU A 100 -2.35 28.41 -27.58
CA LEU A 100 -2.07 28.66 -26.17
C LEU A 100 -1.06 29.80 -25.98
N LEU A 101 -0.14 29.99 -26.94
CA LEU A 101 0.78 31.12 -27.00
C LEU A 101 0.16 32.39 -27.61
N GLY A 102 -1.12 32.38 -27.98
CA GLY A 102 -1.85 33.52 -28.54
C GLY A 102 -1.47 33.89 -29.98
N LYS A 103 -0.77 33.01 -30.69
CA LYS A 103 -0.27 33.24 -32.06
C LYS A 103 -1.27 32.81 -33.13
N SER A 104 -2.22 31.94 -32.80
CA SER A 104 -3.26 31.45 -33.70
C SER A 104 -4.64 31.42 -33.03
N GLN A 105 -5.69 31.23 -33.84
CA GLN A 105 -7.05 31.01 -33.36
C GLN A 105 -7.22 29.57 -32.84
N ALA A 106 -8.21 29.34 -31.96
CA ALA A 106 -8.45 28.04 -31.36
C ALA A 106 -8.62 26.94 -32.44
N PRO A 107 -7.90 25.80 -32.32
CA PRO A 107 -8.12 24.69 -33.22
C PRO A 107 -9.56 24.18 -33.06
N MET A 108 -10.34 24.25 -34.14
CA MET A 108 -11.68 23.67 -34.21
C MET A 108 -11.56 22.19 -34.52
N SER A 109 -12.29 21.32 -33.81
CA SER A 109 -12.28 19.89 -34.15
C SER A 109 -12.85 19.67 -35.56
N GLU A 110 -12.38 18.65 -36.26
CA GLU A 110 -12.83 18.30 -37.61
C GLU A 110 -14.35 18.03 -37.66
N GLU A 111 -14.95 17.59 -36.54
CA GLU A 111 -16.41 17.48 -36.41
C GLU A 111 -17.10 18.85 -36.43
N MET A 112 -16.53 19.87 -35.78
CA MET A 112 -17.09 21.23 -35.79
C MET A 112 -16.93 21.93 -37.15
N ILE A 113 -15.87 21.62 -37.91
CA ILE A 113 -15.67 22.14 -39.27
C ILE A 113 -16.71 21.52 -40.22
N SER A 114 -16.95 20.21 -40.09
CA SER A 114 -17.96 19.50 -40.88
C SER A 114 -19.39 19.96 -40.58
N GLN A 115 -19.71 20.25 -39.31
CA GLN A 115 -21.00 20.83 -38.91
C GLN A 115 -21.17 22.26 -39.45
N ARG A 116 -20.13 23.11 -39.39
CA ARG A 116 -20.19 24.47 -39.92
C ARG A 116 -20.33 24.50 -41.45
N LEU A 117 -19.71 23.57 -42.17
CA LEU A 117 -19.92 23.44 -43.62
C LEU A 117 -21.33 22.95 -43.98
N GLN A 118 -21.95 22.10 -43.14
CA GLN A 118 -23.35 21.71 -43.32
C GLN A 118 -24.32 22.87 -43.03
N GLU A 119 -24.06 23.67 -41.99
CA GLU A 119 -24.86 24.86 -41.66
C GLU A 119 -24.72 25.97 -42.71
N GLN A 120 -23.53 26.19 -43.28
CA GLN A 120 -23.35 27.15 -44.39
C GLN A 120 -23.99 26.72 -45.71
N LYS A 121 -24.38 25.45 -45.86
CA LYS A 121 -25.11 24.95 -47.04
C LYS A 121 -26.63 25.01 -46.88
N GLY A 122 -27.13 25.43 -45.72
CA GLY A 122 -28.56 25.58 -45.45
C GLY A 122 -28.84 26.81 -44.59
N GLY A 123 -28.98 27.99 -45.21
CA GLY A 123 -29.37 29.19 -44.48
C GLY A 123 -29.45 30.46 -45.31
N GLU A 124 -30.43 30.53 -46.21
CA GLU A 124 -31.16 31.80 -46.42
C GLU A 124 -32.23 31.89 -45.30
N ASN A 125 -32.31 33.08 -44.71
CA ASN A 125 -33.34 33.61 -43.80
C ASN A 125 -33.18 33.46 -42.27
N ASP A 126 -32.88 34.64 -41.72
CA ASP A 126 -33.48 35.30 -40.55
C ASP A 126 -33.09 34.98 -39.09
N SER A 127 -32.60 36.06 -38.48
CA SER A 127 -32.84 36.57 -37.12
C SER A 127 -32.21 35.86 -35.88
N SER A 128 -31.46 36.68 -35.14
CA SER A 128 -30.83 36.49 -33.81
C SER A 128 -31.82 36.25 -32.65
N PRO A 129 -31.40 36.13 -31.36
CA PRO A 129 -30.15 35.67 -30.71
C PRO A 129 -30.41 34.67 -29.54
N ALA A 130 -29.44 33.83 -29.12
CA ALA A 130 -29.22 33.51 -27.68
C ALA A 130 -28.18 32.41 -27.39
N ARG A 131 -27.26 32.79 -26.49
CA ARG A 131 -26.67 32.00 -25.38
C ARG A 131 -25.60 30.95 -25.70
N SER A 132 -24.38 31.43 -25.53
CA SER A 132 -23.18 30.71 -25.10
C SER A 132 -23.45 29.66 -24.01
N LYS A 133 -23.35 28.37 -24.37
CA LYS A 133 -23.09 27.30 -23.41
C LYS A 133 -21.93 26.46 -23.95
N GLY A 134 -20.77 26.62 -23.33
CA GLY A 134 -19.59 25.84 -23.73
C GLY A 134 -18.28 26.26 -23.06
N ARG A 135 -18.29 27.14 -22.05
CA ARG A 135 -17.09 27.42 -21.27
C ARG A 135 -17.08 26.54 -20.02
N PRO A 136 -15.98 25.83 -19.73
CA PRO A 136 -15.84 25.12 -18.47
C PRO A 136 -15.75 26.13 -17.31
N PRO A 137 -16.24 25.78 -16.11
CA PRO A 137 -16.23 26.68 -14.97
C PRO A 137 -14.79 27.00 -14.56
N ARG A 138 -14.44 28.29 -14.52
CA ARG A 138 -13.16 28.74 -13.95
C ARG A 138 -13.27 28.78 -12.41
N PRO A 139 -12.23 28.36 -11.66
CA PRO A 139 -12.18 28.58 -10.21
C PRO A 139 -12.11 30.07 -9.91
N LYS A 140 -12.85 30.54 -8.90
CA LYS A 140 -12.76 31.93 -8.41
C LYS A 140 -11.47 32.09 -7.60
N LEU A 141 -10.73 33.16 -7.86
CA LEU A 141 -9.63 33.62 -6.99
C LEU A 141 -10.23 34.04 -5.65
N ARG A 142 -9.73 33.43 -4.58
CA ARG A 142 -10.06 33.75 -3.20
C ARG A 142 -9.25 35.00 -2.84
N SER A 143 -9.92 36.14 -2.68
CA SER A 143 -9.32 37.32 -2.05
C SER A 143 -8.97 36.94 -0.61
N ALA A 144 -7.71 37.17 -0.24
CA ALA A 144 -7.24 37.09 1.13
C ALA A 144 -7.71 38.33 1.90
N ASP A 145 -8.32 38.10 3.05
CA ASP A 145 -8.20 38.96 4.24
C ASP A 145 -7.48 38.12 5.31
#